data_AF-A0A6I9W5P1-F1
#
_entry.id   AF-A0A6I9W5P1-F1
#
_cell.length_a   1.000
_cell.length_b   1.000
_cell.length_c   1.000
_cell.angle_alpha   90.00
_cell.angle_beta   90.00
_cell.angle_gamma   90.00
#
_symmetry.space_group_name_H-M   'P 1'
#
loop_
_entity.id
_entity.type
_entity.pdbx_description
1 polymer ?
#
loop_
_entity_poly.entity_id
_entity_poly.type
_entity_poly.pdbx_seq_one_letter_code
_entity_poly.pdbx_strand_id
1 'polypeptide(L)'
;MKEEYSVLSPKFGGGPKGLGDPNDKSLRKVEKDVLIPKLMRERTKSEKCVAEVKEFHNCCLDSGLLHVIKCRKENDRMKKCMERWYYDQGFIKECTEQYLEERSEFRRTGIPKNKKY
;
A
#
# COMPACT_ATOMS: atom_id res chain seq x y z
N MET A 1 -7.11 20.44 32.45
CA MET A 1 -6.99 19.82 31.12
C MET A 1 -5.96 20.64 30.36
N LYS A 2 -4.79 20.08 30.01
CA LYS A 2 -3.81 20.84 29.22
C LYS A 2 -4.35 20.94 27.81
N GLU A 3 -4.72 22.14 27.38
CA GLU A 3 -4.98 22.39 25.96
C GLU A 3 -3.62 22.29 25.25
N GLU A 4 -3.36 21.15 24.62
CA GLU A 4 -2.23 21.04 23.70
C GLU A 4 -2.59 21.83 22.44
N TYR A 5 -2.13 23.08 22.38
CA TYR A 5 -2.21 23.92 21.20
C TYR A 5 -1.33 23.31 20.10
N SER A 6 -1.95 22.51 19.24
CA SER A 6 -1.36 22.01 18.01
C SER A 6 -1.70 22.96 16.86
N VAL A 7 -0.69 23.32 16.06
CA VAL A 7 -0.90 24.06 14.78
C VAL A 7 -1.68 23.19 13.78
N LEU A 8 -1.65 21.87 13.95
CA LEU A 8 -2.38 20.91 13.13
C LEU A 8 -3.80 20.72 13.66
N SER A 9 -4.77 20.61 12.75
CA SER A 9 -6.16 20.29 13.10
C SER A 9 -6.26 19.00 13.94
N PRO A 10 -7.29 18.82 14.78
CA PRO A 10 -7.47 17.61 15.58
C PRO A 10 -7.45 16.30 14.78
N LYS A 11 -7.83 16.36 13.50
CA LYS A 11 -7.75 15.21 12.57
C LYS A 11 -6.33 14.70 12.35
N PHE A 12 -5.33 15.59 12.45
CA PHE A 12 -3.92 15.29 12.18
C PHE A 12 -3.05 15.26 13.43
N GLY A 13 -3.33 16.10 14.43
CA GLY A 13 -2.54 16.20 15.66
C GLY A 13 -3.27 15.76 16.93
N GLY A 14 -4.52 15.32 16.84
CA GLY A 14 -5.30 14.86 17.98
C GLY A 14 -5.09 13.38 18.30
N GLY A 15 -6.06 12.81 19.02
CA GLY A 15 -6.06 11.39 19.39
C GLY A 15 -5.12 11.04 20.56
N PRO A 16 -5.14 9.79 21.03
CA PRO A 16 -4.47 9.37 22.27
C PRO A 16 -2.93 9.41 22.20
N LYS A 17 -2.36 9.53 20.99
CA LYS A 17 -0.92 9.62 20.75
C LYS A 17 -0.49 10.89 20.00
N GLY A 18 -1.41 11.84 19.78
CA GLY A 18 -1.13 13.03 18.97
C GLY A 18 -0.88 12.74 17.48
N LEU A 19 -1.31 11.59 16.98
CA LEU A 19 -1.10 11.12 15.59
C LEU A 19 -2.33 11.31 14.69
N GLY A 20 -3.35 12.02 15.20
CA GLY A 20 -4.64 12.20 14.55
C GLY A 20 -5.74 11.29 15.12
N ASP A 21 -6.97 11.57 14.71
CA ASP A 21 -8.15 10.84 15.18
C ASP A 21 -8.15 9.38 14.66
N PRO A 22 -8.15 8.35 15.54
CA PRO A 22 -8.23 6.95 15.13
C PRO A 22 -9.52 6.58 14.40
N ASN A 23 -10.62 7.31 14.60
CA ASN A 23 -11.93 6.99 14.02
C ASN A 23 -12.19 7.71 12.68
N ASP A 24 -11.30 8.63 12.29
CA ASP A 24 -11.39 9.33 11.03
C ASP A 24 -11.22 8.34 9.86
N LYS A 25 -12.20 8.31 8.96
CA LYS A 25 -12.21 7.48 7.74
C LYS A 25 -11.91 8.27 6.47
N SER A 26 -11.61 9.57 6.57
CA SER A 26 -11.25 10.36 5.40
C SER A 26 -9.89 9.94 4.83
N LEU A 27 -9.76 10.00 3.50
CA LEU A 27 -8.52 9.70 2.80
C LEU A 27 -7.87 11.00 2.33
N ARG A 28 -6.61 11.19 2.72
CA ARG A 28 -5.72 12.22 2.20
C ARG A 28 -5.33 11.87 0.77
N LYS A 29 -4.94 12.90 0.00
CA LYS A 29 -4.47 12.72 -1.38
C LYS A 29 -3.32 11.70 -1.48
N VAL A 30 -2.34 11.77 -0.58
CA VAL A 30 -1.23 10.80 -0.54
C VAL A 30 -1.68 9.38 -0.24
N GLU A 31 -2.75 9.20 0.54
CA GLU A 31 -3.26 7.88 0.88
C GLU A 31 -3.98 7.26 -0.33
N LYS A 32 -4.81 8.07 -0.98
CA LYS A 32 -5.56 7.70 -2.17
C LYS A 32 -4.64 7.43 -3.38
N ASP A 33 -3.67 8.30 -3.62
CA ASP A 33 -2.89 8.28 -4.85
C ASP A 33 -1.58 7.48 -4.72
N VAL A 34 -1.10 7.21 -3.50
CA VAL A 34 0.20 6.56 -3.26
C VAL A 34 0.10 5.35 -2.34
N LEU A 35 -0.43 5.50 -1.11
CA LEU A 35 -0.34 4.43 -0.11
C LEU A 35 -1.26 3.25 -0.41
N ILE A 36 -2.53 3.49 -0.75
CA ILE A 36 -3.46 2.43 -1.13
C ILE A 36 -3.00 1.75 -2.43
N PRO A 37 -2.64 2.47 -3.51
CA PRO A 37 -2.07 1.85 -4.70
C PRO A 37 -0.80 1.03 -4.44
N LYS A 38 0.05 1.46 -3.50
CA LYS A 38 1.22 0.71 -3.09
C LYS A 38 0.84 -0.60 -2.38
N LEU A 39 -0.10 -0.54 -1.43
CA LEU A 39 -0.63 -1.73 -0.75
C LEU A 39 -1.25 -2.70 -1.76
N MET A 40 -2.08 -2.20 -2.67
CA MET A 40 -2.64 -3.00 -3.76
C MET A 40 -1.54 -3.68 -4.56
N ARG A 41 -0.51 -2.94 -4.99
CA ARG A 41 0.64 -3.49 -5.74
C ARG A 41 1.34 -4.61 -4.98
N GLU A 42 1.58 -4.43 -3.68
CA GLU A 42 2.24 -5.44 -2.83
C GLU A 42 1.37 -6.71 -2.73
N ARG A 43 0.08 -6.55 -2.39
CA ARG A 43 -0.88 -7.65 -2.30
C ARG A 43 -1.09 -8.38 -3.62
N THR A 44 -1.20 -7.65 -4.72
CA THR A 44 -1.35 -8.25 -6.05
C THR A 44 -0.15 -9.14 -6.39
N LYS A 45 1.07 -8.72 -6.03
CA LYS A 45 2.28 -9.54 -6.26
C LYS A 45 2.33 -10.79 -5.38
N SER A 46 1.92 -10.68 -4.11
CA SER A 46 2.01 -11.77 -3.14
C SER A 46 0.83 -12.76 -3.18
N GLU A 47 -0.35 -12.31 -3.56
CA GLU A 47 -1.60 -13.09 -3.44
C GLU A 47 -2.25 -13.42 -4.78
N LYS A 48 -2.14 -12.54 -5.79
CA LYS A 48 -2.97 -12.64 -7.01
C LYS A 48 -2.19 -13.04 -8.27
N CYS A 49 -1.04 -12.43 -8.50
CA CYS A 49 -0.21 -12.59 -9.71
C CYS A 49 1.09 -13.36 -9.40
N VAL A 50 1.03 -14.31 -8.48
CA VAL A 50 2.20 -15.02 -7.94
C VAL A 50 2.96 -15.76 -9.06
N ALA A 51 2.22 -16.38 -9.99
CA ALA A 51 2.81 -17.12 -11.10
C ALA A 51 3.57 -16.17 -12.05
N GLU A 52 2.95 -15.06 -12.46
CA GLU A 52 3.56 -14.11 -13.38
C GLU A 52 4.76 -13.38 -12.74
N VAL A 53 4.69 -13.08 -11.45
CA VAL A 53 5.82 -12.53 -10.69
C VAL A 53 6.97 -13.54 -10.65
N LYS A 54 6.67 -14.82 -10.42
CA LYS A 54 7.69 -15.89 -10.41
C LYS A 54 8.32 -16.08 -11.79
N GLU A 55 7.54 -16.11 -12.86
CA GLU A 55 8.04 -16.20 -14.24
C GLU A 55 8.97 -15.02 -14.57
N PHE A 56 8.54 -13.80 -14.24
CA PHE A 56 9.36 -12.60 -14.45
C PHE A 56 10.65 -12.64 -13.63
N HIS A 57 10.56 -13.05 -12.36
CA HIS A 57 11.72 -13.18 -11.48
C HIS A 57 12.72 -14.20 -12.01
N ASN A 58 12.25 -15.38 -12.43
CA ASN A 58 13.10 -16.41 -13.02
C ASN A 58 13.82 -15.91 -14.27
N CYS A 59 13.10 -15.25 -15.18
CA CYS A 59 13.73 -14.65 -16.36
C CYS A 59 14.81 -13.61 -15.98
N CYS A 60 14.56 -12.80 -14.93
CA CYS A 60 15.52 -11.81 -14.46
C CYS A 60 16.79 -12.45 -13.91
N LEU A 61 16.67 -13.55 -13.19
CA LEU A 61 17.82 -14.32 -12.69
C LEU A 61 18.64 -14.90 -13.86
N ASP A 62 17.97 -15.50 -14.85
CA ASP A 62 18.63 -16.14 -16.00
C ASP A 62 19.27 -15.13 -16.97
N SER A 63 18.68 -13.95 -17.11
CA SER A 63 19.11 -12.95 -18.09
C SER A 63 20.23 -12.02 -17.58
N GLY A 64 20.53 -12.04 -16.28
CA GLY A 64 21.48 -11.13 -15.65
C GLY A 64 21.20 -9.67 -16.00
N LEU A 65 22.24 -8.87 -16.28
CA LEU A 65 22.12 -7.44 -16.60
C LEU A 65 21.23 -7.12 -17.83
N LEU A 66 21.00 -8.10 -18.71
CA LEU A 66 20.20 -7.89 -19.93
C LEU A 66 18.70 -8.13 -19.73
N HIS A 67 18.24 -8.38 -18.49
CA HIS A 67 16.86 -8.72 -18.18
C HIS A 67 15.84 -7.67 -18.66
N VAL A 68 16.19 -6.37 -18.66
CA VAL A 68 15.28 -5.29 -19.10
C VAL A 68 14.90 -5.42 -20.59
N ILE A 69 15.76 -6.03 -21.39
CA ILE A 69 15.54 -6.27 -22.81
C ILE A 69 14.93 -7.66 -23.02
N LYS A 70 15.51 -8.69 -22.38
CA LYS A 70 15.14 -10.10 -22.59
C LYS A 70 13.81 -10.48 -21.95
N CYS A 71 13.48 -9.92 -20.78
CA CYS A 71 12.29 -10.30 -20.00
C CYS A 71 11.06 -9.41 -20.24
N ARG A 72 10.99 -8.74 -21.39
CA ARG A 72 9.86 -7.83 -21.71
C ARG A 72 8.54 -8.58 -21.77
N LYS A 73 8.55 -9.80 -22.31
CA LYS A 73 7.35 -10.64 -22.46
C LYS A 73 6.77 -11.04 -21.10
N GLU A 74 7.62 -11.50 -20.18
CA GLU A 74 7.26 -11.89 -18.82
C GLU A 74 6.80 -10.66 -18.02
N ASN A 75 7.49 -9.52 -18.19
CA ASN A 75 7.09 -8.25 -17.59
C ASN A 75 5.69 -7.81 -18.07
N ASP A 76 5.39 -7.94 -19.37
CA ASP A 76 4.10 -7.55 -19.92
C ASP A 76 2.97 -8.48 -19.44
N ARG A 77 3.24 -9.78 -19.26
CA ARG A 77 2.29 -10.70 -18.61
C ARG A 77 2.02 -10.30 -17.17
N MET A 78 3.06 -10.03 -16.40
CA MET A 78 2.94 -9.56 -15.02
C MET A 78 2.13 -8.26 -14.95
N LYS A 79 2.47 -7.26 -15.79
CA LYS A 79 1.72 -6.00 -15.87
C LYS A 79 0.24 -6.22 -16.19
N LYS A 80 -0.08 -7.04 -17.19
CA LYS A 80 -1.47 -7.37 -17.55
C LYS A 80 -2.23 -8.08 -16.44
N CYS A 81 -1.56 -8.92 -15.64
CA CYS A 81 -2.17 -9.49 -14.45
C CYS A 81 -2.46 -8.39 -13.43
N MET A 82 -1.48 -7.55 -13.12
CA MET A 82 -1.62 -6.51 -12.09
C MET A 82 -2.63 -5.42 -12.45
N GLU A 83 -2.71 -5.05 -13.72
CA GLU A 83 -3.62 -4.04 -14.24
C GLU A 83 -5.10 -4.41 -14.00
N ARG A 84 -5.44 -5.70 -14.12
CA ARG A 84 -6.79 -6.19 -13.83
C ARG A 84 -7.22 -5.89 -12.39
N TRP A 85 -6.33 -6.11 -11.44
CA TRP A 85 -6.58 -5.84 -10.02
C TRP A 85 -6.53 -4.36 -9.68
N TYR A 86 -5.78 -3.57 -10.45
CA TYR A 86 -5.69 -2.12 -10.25
C TYR A 86 -7.03 -1.41 -10.48
N TYR A 87 -7.85 -1.90 -11.40
CA TYR A 87 -9.18 -1.35 -11.70
C TYR A 87 -10.34 -2.07 -11.02
N ASP A 88 -10.06 -3.17 -10.31
CA ASP A 88 -11.08 -3.95 -9.59
C ASP A 88 -11.59 -3.18 -8.36
N GLN A 89 -12.85 -2.75 -8.41
CA GLN A 89 -13.44 -1.92 -7.35
C GLN A 89 -13.56 -2.66 -6.00
N GLY A 90 -13.77 -3.98 -6.03
CA GLY A 90 -13.83 -4.80 -4.83
C GLY A 90 -12.47 -4.81 -4.12
N PHE A 91 -11.41 -5.04 -4.87
CA PHE A 91 -10.04 -5.06 -4.38
C PHE A 91 -9.55 -3.69 -3.91
N ILE A 92 -9.91 -2.61 -4.62
CA ILE A 92 -9.64 -1.23 -4.17
C ILE A 92 -10.30 -0.98 -2.81
N LYS A 93 -11.58 -1.37 -2.67
CA LYS A 93 -12.32 -1.19 -1.41
C LYS A 93 -11.69 -2.00 -0.28
N GLU A 94 -11.36 -3.26 -0.53
CA GLU A 94 -10.71 -4.14 0.45
C GLU A 94 -9.36 -3.57 0.92
N CYS A 95 -8.50 -3.15 0.00
CA CYS A 95 -7.22 -2.53 0.34
C CYS A 95 -7.39 -1.19 1.08
N THR A 96 -8.44 -0.43 0.75
CA THR A 96 -8.76 0.83 1.44
C THR A 96 -9.18 0.57 2.88
N GLU A 97 -10.05 -0.42 3.12
CA GLU A 97 -10.51 -0.80 4.45
C GLU A 97 -9.33 -1.30 5.30
N GLN A 98 -8.49 -2.17 4.75
CA GLN A 98 -7.27 -2.63 5.40
C GLN A 98 -6.36 -1.45 5.77
N TYR A 99 -6.12 -0.52 4.84
CA TYR A 99 -5.29 0.65 5.12
C TYR A 99 -5.85 1.52 6.25
N LEU A 100 -7.17 1.75 6.26
CA LEU A 100 -7.85 2.53 7.30
C LEU A 100 -7.75 1.87 8.66
N GLU A 101 -7.88 0.55 8.73
CA GLU A 101 -7.71 -0.24 9.95
C GLU A 101 -6.28 -0.11 10.49
N GLU A 102 -5.27 -0.34 9.66
CA GLU A 102 -3.86 -0.20 10.04
C GLU A 102 -3.52 1.21 10.51
N ARG A 103 -4.09 2.23 9.85
CA ARG A 103 -3.95 3.63 10.26
C ARG A 103 -4.63 3.90 11.60
N SER A 104 -5.83 3.33 11.82
CA SER A 104 -6.56 3.48 13.08
C SER A 104 -5.77 2.89 14.25
N GLU A 105 -5.22 1.70 14.05
CA GLU A 105 -4.34 1.04 15.04
C GLU A 105 -3.09 1.86 15.32
N PHE A 106 -2.42 2.37 14.28
CA PHE A 106 -1.26 3.23 14.44
C PHE A 106 -1.58 4.51 15.22
N ARG A 107 -2.71 5.17 14.92
CA ARG A 107 -3.15 6.36 15.64
C ARG A 107 -3.54 6.07 17.10
N ARG A 108 -4.07 4.88 17.38
CA ARG A 108 -4.46 4.44 18.74
C ARG A 108 -3.24 4.05 19.59
N THR A 109 -2.28 3.34 19.01
CA THR A 109 -1.19 2.68 19.75
C THR A 109 0.16 3.39 19.60
N GLY A 110 0.38 4.07 18.47
CA GLY A 110 1.68 4.59 18.05
C GLY A 110 2.62 3.55 17.43
N ILE A 111 2.16 2.30 17.25
CA ILE A 111 3.01 1.20 16.78
C ILE A 111 2.71 0.94 15.29
N PRO A 112 3.69 1.08 14.38
CA PRO A 112 3.48 0.80 12.97
C PRO A 112 3.49 -0.71 12.71
N LYS A 113 2.54 -1.20 11.91
CA LYS A 113 2.45 -2.61 11.52
C LYS A 113 3.61 -3.06 10.64
N ASN A 114 4.11 -2.17 9.77
CA ASN A 114 5.24 -2.43 8.89
C ASN A 114 6.49 -1.67 9.36
N LYS A 115 7.22 -2.22 10.33
CA LYS A 115 8.62 -1.80 10.56
C LYS A 115 9.44 -2.26 9.35
N LYS A 116 9.74 -1.36 8.41
CA LYS A 116 10.92 -1.54 7.56
C LYS A 116 12.13 -1.26 8.45
N TYR A 117 12.82 -2.32 8.87
CA TYR A 117 14.20 -2.23 9.37
C TYR A 117 15.14 -1.90 8.20
#